data_AF-A0A0G4MFC4-F1
#
_entry.id   AF-A0A0G4MFC4-F1
#
_cell.length_a   1.000
_cell.length_b   1.000
_cell.length_c   1.000
_cell.angle_alpha   90.00
_cell.angle_beta   90.00
_cell.angle_gamma   90.00
#
_symmetry.space_group_name_H-M   'P 1'
#
loop_
_entity.id
_entity.type
_entity.pdbx_description
1 polymer ?
#
loop_
_entity_poly.entity_id
_entity_poly.type
_entity_poly.pdbx_seq_one_letter_code
_entity_poly.pdbx_strand_id
1 'polypeptide(L)'
;VSDVDWKALFLVRKATNARISNLFDGILATKLGRVRRFEQICLLGYDAKDFLLEQCHTIDTADDVLARRYHSKALLASLRRGLALDVWDSLRRHPDIVASGRDPPWRRPRALESALSALDMFVIQDDTGDMDH
;
A
#
# COMPACT_ATOMS: atom_id res chain seq x y z
N VAL A 1 -1.26 26.46 16.07
CA VAL A 1 -0.62 25.14 15.84
C VAL A 1 -1.48 24.12 16.54
N SER A 2 -2.09 23.21 15.79
CA SER A 2 -3.14 22.29 16.28
C SER A 2 -2.63 21.37 17.39
N ASP A 3 -3.39 21.27 18.47
CA ASP A 3 -3.21 20.34 19.60
C ASP A 3 -3.49 18.90 19.14
N VAL A 4 -2.54 18.33 18.42
CA VAL A 4 -2.61 16.93 17.99
C VAL A 4 -2.14 16.06 19.15
N ASP A 5 -3.01 15.18 19.63
CA ASP A 5 -2.66 14.17 20.64
C ASP A 5 -1.69 13.13 20.04
N TRP A 6 -0.42 13.51 20.01
CA TRP A 6 0.66 12.71 19.46
C TRP A 6 0.85 11.39 20.24
N LYS A 7 0.49 11.34 21.52
CA LYS A 7 0.59 10.12 22.34
C LYS A 7 -0.45 9.12 21.89
N ALA A 8 -1.70 9.55 21.72
CA ALA A 8 -2.76 8.68 21.21
C ALA A 8 -2.40 8.15 19.81
N LEU A 9 -1.94 9.02 18.91
CA LEU A 9 -1.50 8.61 17.57
C LEU A 9 -0.34 7.61 17.60
N PHE A 10 0.64 7.82 18.49
CA PHE A 10 1.76 6.90 18.65
C PHE A 10 1.29 5.51 19.13
N LEU A 11 0.39 5.46 20.12
CA LEU A 11 -0.15 4.19 20.62
C LEU A 11 -0.92 3.43 19.53
N VAL A 12 -1.74 4.14 18.75
CA VAL A 12 -2.47 3.56 17.61
C VAL A 12 -1.49 3.00 16.59
N ARG A 13 -0.50 3.80 16.15
CA ARG A 13 0.53 3.35 15.18
C ARG A 13 1.29 2.13 15.68
N LYS A 14 1.69 2.12 16.95
CA LYS A 14 2.42 1.00 17.55
C LYS A 14 1.57 -0.28 17.57
N ALA A 15 0.31 -0.18 17.94
CA ALA A 15 -0.63 -1.31 17.93
C ALA A 15 -0.87 -1.83 16.51
N THR A 16 -1.04 -0.93 15.54
CA THR A 16 -1.19 -1.28 14.12
C THR A 16 0.05 -1.99 13.59
N ASN A 17 1.26 -1.48 13.84
CA ASN A 17 2.51 -2.13 13.42
C ASN A 17 2.68 -3.52 14.03
N ALA A 18 2.36 -3.69 15.32
CA ALA A 18 2.39 -5.01 15.96
C ALA A 18 1.40 -5.99 15.28
N ARG A 19 0.20 -5.52 14.92
CA ARG A 19 -0.77 -6.32 14.18
C ARG A 19 -0.26 -6.70 12.79
N ILE A 20 0.34 -5.77 12.05
CA ILE A 20 0.92 -6.03 10.73
C ILE A 20 2.03 -7.07 10.84
N SER A 21 2.94 -6.93 11.81
CA SER A 21 4.03 -7.88 12.04
C SER A 21 3.50 -9.29 12.27
N ASN A 22 2.52 -9.46 13.17
CA ASN A 22 1.93 -10.77 13.44
C ASN A 22 1.26 -11.40 12.21
N LEU A 23 0.58 -10.59 11.39
CA LEU A 23 -0.02 -11.07 10.14
C LEU A 23 1.05 -11.47 9.12
N PHE A 24 2.12 -10.69 9.02
CA PHE A 24 3.22 -10.91 8.10
C PHE A 24 4.02 -12.16 8.49
N ASP A 25 4.37 -12.33 9.76
CA ASP A 25 5.02 -13.55 10.24
C ASP A 25 4.16 -14.79 9.97
N GLY A 26 2.83 -14.67 10.08
CA GLY A 26 1.90 -15.72 9.69
C GLY A 26 1.85 -16.01 8.18
N ILE A 27 2.19 -15.05 7.31
CA ILE A 27 2.35 -15.26 5.87
C ILE A 27 3.62 -16.06 5.59
N LEU A 28 4.71 -15.72 6.29
CA LEU A 28 6.01 -16.38 6.17
C LEU A 28 5.96 -17.82 6.69
N ALA A 29 5.35 -18.02 7.86
CA ALA A 29 5.34 -19.31 8.54
C ALA A 29 4.50 -20.38 7.84
N THR A 30 3.39 -20.02 7.18
CA THR A 30 2.48 -21.01 6.58
C THR A 30 1.76 -20.53 5.32
N LYS A 31 1.45 -21.50 4.44
CA LYS A 31 0.57 -21.29 3.28
C LYS A 31 -0.90 -21.18 3.69
N LEU A 32 -1.31 -21.85 4.78
CA LEU A 32 -2.70 -21.88 5.21
C LEU A 32 -3.16 -20.50 5.69
N GLY A 33 -4.27 -19.99 5.13
CA GLY A 33 -4.82 -18.68 5.49
C GLY A 33 -4.01 -17.48 4.98
N ARG A 34 -2.98 -17.70 4.15
CA ARG A 34 -2.11 -16.64 3.64
C ARG A 34 -2.87 -15.54 2.90
N VAL A 35 -3.80 -15.91 2.02
CA VAL A 35 -4.63 -14.95 1.27
C VAL A 35 -5.43 -14.05 2.21
N ARG A 36 -6.00 -14.62 3.28
CA ARG A 36 -6.74 -13.86 4.29
C ARG A 36 -5.85 -12.91 5.07
N ARG A 37 -4.62 -13.31 5.41
CA ARG A 37 -3.64 -12.39 6.04
C ARG A 37 -3.22 -11.29 5.08
N PHE A 38 -3.05 -11.60 3.80
CA PHE A 38 -2.80 -10.62 2.74
C PHE A 38 -3.90 -9.56 2.69
N GLU A 39 -5.15 -10.00 2.60
CA GLU A 39 -6.32 -9.13 2.62
C GLU A 39 -6.35 -8.26 3.88
N GLN A 40 -6.14 -8.84 5.06
CA GLN A 40 -6.13 -8.11 6.32
C GLN A 40 -5.04 -7.03 6.40
N ILE A 41 -3.85 -7.28 5.84
CA ILE A 41 -2.80 -6.25 5.73
C ILE A 41 -3.22 -5.17 4.72
N CYS A 42 -3.79 -5.56 3.57
CA CYS A 42 -4.23 -4.61 2.56
C CYS A 42 -5.33 -3.66 3.08
N LEU A 43 -6.24 -4.16 3.92
CA LEU A 43 -7.29 -3.36 4.56
C LEU A 43 -6.77 -2.31 5.55
N LEU A 44 -5.52 -2.44 6.02
CA LEU A 44 -4.85 -1.41 6.83
C LEU A 44 -4.30 -0.26 5.96
N GLY A 45 -4.33 -0.40 4.63
CA GLY A 45 -3.98 0.66 3.70
C GLY A 45 -2.54 1.17 3.89
N TYR A 46 -2.38 2.49 3.86
CA TYR A 46 -1.07 3.14 3.98
C TYR A 46 -0.39 2.95 5.33
N ASP A 47 -1.11 2.59 6.39
CA ASP A 47 -0.50 2.29 7.69
C ASP A 47 0.41 1.05 7.62
N ALA A 48 0.19 0.15 6.66
CA ALA A 48 1.05 -0.99 6.42
C ALA A 48 2.29 -0.66 5.57
N LYS A 49 2.32 0.49 4.89
CA LYS A 49 3.34 0.79 3.89
C LYS A 49 4.75 0.83 4.48
N ASP A 50 4.94 1.56 5.57
CA ASP A 50 6.27 1.76 6.17
C ASP A 50 6.86 0.44 6.64
N PHE A 51 6.06 -0.38 7.35
CA PHE A 51 6.45 -1.72 7.76
C PHE A 51 6.86 -2.59 6.55
N LEU A 52 6.06 -2.59 5.48
CA LEU A 52 6.35 -3.41 4.30
C LEU A 52 7.59 -2.95 3.55
N LEU A 53 7.87 -1.64 3.51
CA LEU A 53 9.11 -1.11 2.95
C LEU A 53 10.33 -1.56 3.76
N GLU A 54 10.24 -1.56 5.09
CA GLU A 54 11.30 -2.13 5.95
C GLU A 54 11.54 -3.61 5.62
N GLN A 55 10.49 -4.41 5.43
CA GLN A 55 10.63 -5.82 5.05
C GLN A 55 11.23 -6.01 3.64
N CYS A 56 10.97 -5.11 2.69
CA CYS A 56 11.63 -5.10 1.38
C CYS A 56 13.14 -4.90 1.48
N HIS A 57 13.60 -4.21 2.53
CA HIS A 57 15.01 -3.92 2.78
C HIS A 57 15.63 -4.82 3.85
N THR A 58 14.98 -5.95 4.20
CA THR A 58 15.56 -6.97 5.07
C THR A 58 16.97 -7.32 4.62
N ILE A 59 17.94 -7.34 5.54
CA ILE A 59 19.36 -7.64 5.25
C ILE A 59 19.57 -9.09 4.79
N ASP A 60 20.61 -9.35 3.99
CA ASP A 60 20.87 -10.67 3.39
C ASP A 60 21.24 -11.76 4.42
N THR A 61 21.61 -11.37 5.64
CA THR A 61 21.94 -12.31 6.72
C THR A 61 20.72 -12.88 7.43
N ALA A 62 19.50 -12.45 7.08
CA ALA A 62 18.28 -12.99 7.66
C ALA A 62 17.90 -14.32 7.00
N ASP A 63 17.56 -15.33 7.82
CA ASP A 63 17.26 -16.69 7.35
C ASP A 63 16.12 -16.74 6.32
N ASP A 64 15.14 -15.86 6.43
CA ASP A 64 13.95 -15.77 5.58
C ASP A 64 13.95 -14.55 4.65
N VAL A 65 15.12 -13.97 4.36
CA VAL A 65 15.27 -12.71 3.58
C VAL A 65 14.52 -12.75 2.25
N LEU A 66 14.62 -13.85 1.49
CA LEU A 66 13.93 -13.98 0.19
C LEU A 66 12.41 -13.96 0.36
N ALA A 67 11.89 -14.68 1.37
CA ALA A 67 10.46 -14.75 1.62
C ALA A 67 9.91 -13.40 2.09
N ARG A 68 10.65 -12.71 2.99
CA ARG A 68 10.29 -11.35 3.45
C ARG A 68 10.21 -10.38 2.28
N ARG A 69 11.28 -10.27 1.50
CA ARG A 69 11.35 -9.36 0.35
C ARG A 69 10.28 -9.67 -0.70
N TYR A 70 10.06 -10.95 -1.02
CA TYR A 70 9.06 -11.36 -1.98
C TYR A 70 7.64 -11.00 -1.53
N HIS A 71 7.26 -11.40 -0.31
CA HIS A 71 5.90 -11.18 0.18
C HIS A 71 5.61 -9.71 0.49
N SER A 72 6.59 -8.94 0.95
CA SER A 72 6.42 -7.50 1.15
C SER A 72 6.24 -6.75 -0.16
N LYS A 73 7.03 -7.07 -1.21
CA LYS A 73 6.84 -6.53 -2.57
C LYS A 73 5.46 -6.87 -3.12
N ALA A 74 5.00 -8.12 -2.95
CA ALA A 74 3.68 -8.55 -3.39
C ALA A 74 2.53 -7.82 -2.65
N LEU A 75 2.67 -7.59 -1.34
CA LEU A 75 1.70 -6.83 -0.54
C LEU A 75 1.67 -5.36 -0.96
N LEU A 76 2.83 -4.73 -1.16
CA LEU A 76 2.91 -3.34 -1.63
C LEU A 76 2.27 -3.17 -3.01
N ALA A 77 2.49 -4.11 -3.93
CA ALA A 77 1.82 -4.11 -5.22
C ALA A 77 0.29 -4.26 -5.07
N SER A 78 -0.17 -5.12 -4.16
CA SER A 78 -1.59 -5.31 -3.88
C SER A 78 -2.24 -4.06 -3.30
N LEU A 79 -1.56 -3.37 -2.38
CA LEU A 79 -2.00 -2.08 -1.82
C LEU A 79 -2.14 -1.00 -2.89
N ARG A 80 -1.11 -0.84 -3.75
CA ARG A 80 -1.16 0.15 -4.84
C ARG A 80 -2.29 -0.13 -5.83
N ARG A 81 -2.49 -1.40 -6.20
CA ARG A 81 -3.59 -1.80 -7.09
C ARG A 81 -4.97 -1.57 -6.46
N GLY A 82 -5.12 -1.84 -5.16
CA GLY A 82 -6.35 -1.52 -4.43
C GLY A 82 -6.68 -0.03 -4.52
N LEU A 83 -5.69 0.84 -4.28
CA LEU A 83 -5.86 2.28 -4.39
C LEU A 83 -6.21 2.73 -5.82
N ALA A 84 -5.55 2.15 -6.83
CA ALA A 84 -5.87 2.42 -8.23
C ALA A 84 -7.32 2.07 -8.58
N LEU A 85 -7.80 0.92 -8.10
CA LEU A 85 -9.19 0.50 -8.27
C LEU A 85 -10.17 1.47 -7.60
N ASP A 86 -9.86 1.94 -6.39
CA ASP A 86 -10.69 2.93 -5.69
C ASP A 86 -10.77 4.26 -6.47
N VAL A 87 -9.65 4.72 -7.05
CA VAL A 87 -9.62 5.93 -7.89
C VAL A 87 -10.48 5.76 -9.14
N TRP A 88 -10.31 4.67 -9.89
CA TRP A 88 -11.11 4.42 -11.09
C TRP A 88 -12.59 4.23 -10.79
N ASP A 89 -12.90 3.59 -9.68
CA ASP A 89 -14.27 3.38 -9.25
C ASP A 89 -14.95 4.71 -8.84
N SER A 90 -14.21 5.60 -8.15
CA SER A 90 -14.65 6.97 -7.88
C SER A 90 -14.90 7.76 -9.17
N LEU A 91 -13.99 7.68 -10.16
CA LEU A 91 -14.16 8.34 -11.46
C LEU A 91 -15.39 7.81 -12.21
N ARG A 92 -15.66 6.52 -12.14
CA ARG A 92 -16.83 5.87 -12.76
C ARG A 92 -18.14 6.33 -12.12
N ARG A 93 -18.18 6.44 -10.79
CA ARG A 93 -19.39 6.80 -10.03
C ARG A 93 -19.71 8.29 -10.03
N HIS A 94 -18.70 9.15 -10.17
CA HIS A 94 -18.85 10.60 -10.05
C HIS A 94 -18.19 11.37 -11.21
N PRO A 95 -18.59 11.12 -12.47
CA PRO A 95 -17.99 11.78 -13.63
C PRO A 95 -18.19 13.31 -13.60
N ASP A 96 -19.34 13.77 -13.08
CA ASP A 96 -19.73 15.18 -13.09
C ASP A 96 -19.01 16.02 -12.02
N ILE A 97 -18.64 15.43 -10.88
CA ILE A 97 -17.91 16.13 -9.80
C ILE A 97 -16.49 16.43 -10.27
N VAL A 98 -15.89 15.52 -11.02
CA VAL A 98 -14.52 15.67 -11.56
C VAL A 98 -14.50 16.57 -12.81
N ALA A 99 -15.60 16.64 -13.55
CA ALA A 99 -15.77 17.54 -14.70
C ALA A 99 -16.20 18.98 -14.29
N SER A 100 -16.97 19.12 -13.19
CA SER A 100 -17.43 20.42 -12.72
C SER A 100 -16.30 21.15 -12.00
N GLY A 101 -15.77 22.20 -12.62
CA GLY A 101 -14.66 23.02 -12.14
C GLY A 101 -14.95 23.87 -10.89
N ARG A 102 -15.72 23.35 -9.92
CA ARG A 102 -16.05 24.04 -8.67
C ARG A 102 -14.86 24.12 -7.70
N ASP A 103 -13.87 23.25 -7.89
CA ASP A 103 -12.63 23.26 -7.10
C ASP A 103 -11.55 24.21 -7.68
N PRO A 104 -10.73 24.82 -6.80
CA PRO A 104 -9.61 25.67 -7.20
C PRO A 104 -8.64 24.96 -8.17
N PRO A 105 -7.99 25.69 -9.09
CA PRO A 105 -7.17 25.10 -10.16
C PRO A 105 -6.01 24.21 -9.67
N TRP A 106 -5.48 24.43 -8.46
CA TRP A 106 -4.46 23.58 -7.83
C TRP A 106 -5.00 22.30 -7.16
N ARG A 107 -6.33 22.13 -7.10
CA ARG A 107 -7.03 20.94 -6.58
C ARG A 107 -7.61 20.04 -7.67
N ARG A 108 -7.42 20.36 -8.94
CA ARG A 108 -7.97 19.59 -10.06
C ARG A 108 -6.94 18.60 -10.62
N PRO A 109 -6.94 17.32 -10.25
CA PRO A 109 -6.49 16.32 -11.19
C PRO A 109 -7.62 16.18 -12.23
N ARG A 110 -7.33 16.48 -13.50
CA ARG A 110 -8.31 16.22 -14.57
C ARG A 110 -8.63 14.72 -14.54
N ALA A 111 -9.87 14.31 -14.77
CA ALA A 111 -10.27 12.87 -14.72
C ALA A 111 -9.26 11.95 -15.43
N LEU A 112 -8.69 12.44 -16.53
CA LEU A 112 -7.59 11.80 -17.26
C LEU A 112 -6.30 11.63 -16.42
N GLU A 113 -5.80 12.67 -15.76
CA GLU A 113 -4.60 12.62 -14.92
C GLU A 113 -4.79 11.66 -13.74
N SER A 114 -5.96 11.67 -13.10
CA SER A 114 -6.30 10.68 -12.07
C SER A 114 -6.34 9.26 -12.63
N ALA A 115 -6.92 9.07 -13.81
CA ALA A 115 -6.98 7.76 -14.45
C ALA A 115 -5.58 7.24 -14.83
N LEU A 116 -4.72 8.12 -15.34
CA LEU A 116 -3.32 7.80 -15.67
C LEU A 116 -2.49 7.54 -14.42
N SER A 117 -2.66 8.33 -13.36
CA SER A 117 -1.98 8.08 -12.08
C SER A 117 -2.41 6.77 -11.45
N ALA A 118 -3.70 6.42 -11.51
CA ALA A 118 -4.18 5.12 -11.07
C ALA A 118 -3.62 3.97 -11.94
N LEU A 119 -3.50 4.18 -13.26
CA LEU A 119 -2.83 3.23 -14.14
C LEU A 119 -1.37 2.99 -13.73
N ASP A 120 -0.62 4.06 -13.45
CA ASP A 120 0.76 3.97 -12.96
C ASP A 120 0.83 3.16 -11.65
N MET A 121 -0.06 3.45 -10.69
CA MET A 121 -0.14 2.68 -9.45
C MET A 121 -0.45 1.20 -9.67
N PHE A 122 -1.25 0.87 -10.69
CA PHE A 122 -1.67 -0.49 -10.99
C PHE A 122 -0.60 -1.31 -11.72
N VAL A 123 0.09 -0.67 -12.67
CA VAL A 123 1.03 -1.30 -13.61
C VAL A 123 2.45 -1.34 -13.07
N ILE A 124 2.92 -0.30 -12.37
CA ILE A 124 4.32 -0.21 -11.94
C ILE A 124 4.59 -1.25 -10.83
N GLN A 125 5.24 -2.34 -11.24
CA GLN A 125 6.02 -3.20 -10.37
C GLN A 125 7.45 -2.71 -10.47
N ASP A 126 8.04 -2.22 -9.37
CA ASP A 126 9.49 -2.00 -9.32
C ASP A 126 10.18 -3.36 -9.43
N ASP A 127 10.41 -3.80 -10.66
CA ASP A 127 11.26 -4.92 -11.00
C ASP A 127 12.71 -4.42 -11.00
N THR A 128 13.23 -4.13 -9.81
CA THR A 128 14.68 -4.28 -9.61
C THR A 128 14.97 -5.77 -9.56
N GLY A 129 15.18 -6.33 -10.74
CA GLY A 129 15.45 -7.74 -10.98
C GLY A 129 15.35 -8.12 -12.46
N ASP A 130 15.85 -7.26 -13.35
CA ASP A 130 16.27 -7.71 -14.69
C ASP A 130 17.70 -7.24 -14.91
N MET A 131 18.50 -8.10 -15.54
CA MET A 131 19.97 -8.14 -15.62
C MET A 131 20.67 -8.97 -14.52
N ASP A 132 20.62 -10.29 -14.68
CA ASP A 132 21.75 -11.15 -14.37
C ASP A 132 22.95 -10.73 -15.25
N HIS A 133 24.08 -10.33 -14.64
CA HIS A 133 25.45 -10.53 -15.13
C HIS A 133 26.46 -10.34 -14.00
#